data_AF-B5VI33-F1
#
_entry.id   AF-B5VI33-F1
#
_cell.length_a   1.000
_cell.length_b   1.000
_cell.length_c   1.000
_cell.angle_alpha   90.00
_cell.angle_beta   90.00
_cell.angle_gamma   90.00
#
_symmetry.space_group_name_H-M   'P 1'
#
loop_
_entity.id
_entity.type
_entity.pdbx_description
1 polymer ?
#
loop_
_entity_poly.entity_id
_entity_poly.type
_entity_poly.pdbx_seq_one_letter_code
_entity_poly.pdbx_strand_id
1 'polypeptide(L)'
;MVDTHKLADDVLQLLDNRIEDNYRVCVILVGSPGSGKSTIAEELCQIINEKYHTFLSEHPNVIEVNDRLKPMVNLVDSLKTLQPNEVAEMIENQGLFKDHVEDVNFQPIKYSALTSNNEECTAVVARGGTANAIRIATVDNPVNVNKLAQDSINIAQIVPMDGFHLSRRCLDLFKDPQTAHKRRGSPSTFDSNNFLQLCKILAKTSLCKVSSHHKFYSTSSVFEKLSKTFSQTIPDIFVPGFNHALKDPTPDQYCISKFTRIVILEGLYLLYDQENWKKIYKTLADTGALLVYKIDIDYEATEERVAKRHLQSGLVTTIAEGREKFRSNDLLNGRDIDNHLIKVDNIVHIRND
;
A
#
# COMPACT_ATOMS: atom_id res chain seq x y z
N MET A 1 -1.07 19.04 -16.26
CA MET A 1 -1.45 17.65 -15.92
C MET A 1 -0.19 16.81 -15.90
N VAL A 2 -0.05 15.93 -14.91
CA VAL A 2 1.11 15.05 -14.75
C VAL A 2 1.21 14.09 -15.94
N ASP A 3 2.41 13.93 -16.50
CA ASP A 3 2.68 12.93 -17.53
C ASP A 3 2.92 11.56 -16.88
N THR A 4 1.84 10.80 -16.73
CA THR A 4 1.81 9.47 -16.13
C THR A 4 2.54 8.41 -16.97
N HIS A 5 2.63 8.61 -18.30
CA HIS A 5 3.43 7.74 -19.16
C HIS A 5 4.93 7.86 -18.86
N LYS A 6 5.41 9.09 -18.66
CA LYS A 6 6.79 9.31 -18.21
C LYS A 6 7.06 8.68 -16.85
N LEU A 7 6.13 8.81 -15.88
CA LEU A 7 6.25 8.14 -14.59
C LEU A 7 6.31 6.61 -14.74
N ALA A 8 5.50 6.03 -15.63
CA ALA A 8 5.53 4.61 -15.91
C ALA A 8 6.89 4.16 -16.48
N ASP A 9 7.47 4.95 -17.37
CA ASP A 9 8.79 4.66 -17.95
C ASP A 9 9.91 4.73 -16.90
N ASP A 10 9.90 5.73 -16.01
CA ASP A 10 10.83 5.83 -14.87
C ASP A 10 10.74 4.59 -13.95
N VAL A 11 9.52 4.15 -13.65
CA VAL A 11 9.26 2.98 -12.79
C VAL A 11 9.72 1.68 -13.45
N LEU A 12 9.45 1.51 -14.75
CA LEU A 12 9.91 0.36 -15.52
C LEU A 12 11.43 0.35 -15.65
N GLN A 13 12.07 1.52 -15.79
CA GLN A 13 13.52 1.64 -15.78
C GLN A 13 14.12 1.26 -14.42
N LEU A 14 13.52 1.69 -13.30
CA LEU A 14 13.93 1.22 -11.98
C LEU A 14 13.82 -0.29 -11.86
N LEU A 15 12.69 -0.88 -12.31
CA LEU A 15 12.51 -2.33 -12.30
C LEU A 15 13.61 -3.02 -13.10
N ASP A 16 13.89 -2.56 -14.32
CA ASP A 16 14.92 -3.16 -15.19
C ASP A 16 16.32 -3.10 -14.55
N ASN A 17 16.67 -1.97 -13.95
CA ASN A 17 17.95 -1.77 -13.27
C ASN A 17 18.11 -2.61 -12.00
N ARG A 18 16.99 -3.03 -11.37
CA ARG A 18 16.98 -3.71 -10.07
C ARG A 18 16.55 -5.17 -10.17
N ILE A 19 16.18 -5.66 -11.35
CA ILE A 19 15.51 -6.96 -11.51
C ILE A 19 16.31 -8.17 -11.01
N GLU A 20 17.65 -8.07 -11.04
CA GLU A 20 18.56 -9.13 -10.58
C GLU A 20 18.74 -9.13 -9.05
N ASP A 21 18.59 -7.97 -8.41
CA ASP A 21 18.81 -7.78 -6.97
C ASP A 21 17.51 -7.75 -6.17
N ASN A 22 16.41 -7.32 -6.79
CA ASN A 22 15.15 -7.06 -6.14
C ASN A 22 13.99 -7.76 -6.85
N TYR A 23 13.20 -8.54 -6.11
CA TYR A 23 11.94 -9.07 -6.61
C TYR A 23 10.92 -7.96 -6.85
N ARG A 24 10.77 -7.02 -5.92
CA ARG A 24 9.81 -5.91 -6.03
C ARG A 24 10.52 -4.58 -5.98
N VAL A 25 10.00 -3.63 -6.74
CA VAL A 25 10.30 -2.20 -6.59
C VAL A 25 9.09 -1.49 -5.98
N CYS A 26 9.34 -0.44 -5.21
CA CYS A 26 8.29 0.37 -4.61
C CYS A 26 8.29 1.77 -5.20
N VAL A 27 7.10 2.36 -5.26
CA VAL A 27 6.87 3.76 -5.60
C VAL A 27 6.11 4.38 -4.45
N ILE A 28 6.62 5.46 -3.87
CA ILE A 28 5.87 6.30 -2.93
C ILE A 28 5.31 7.49 -3.72
N LEU A 29 3.99 7.68 -3.65
CA LEU A 29 3.31 8.85 -4.20
C LEU A 29 2.60 9.62 -3.07
N VAL A 30 3.16 10.76 -2.70
CA VAL A 30 2.61 11.63 -1.65
C VAL A 30 2.00 12.88 -2.24
N GLY A 31 0.86 13.30 -1.70
CA GLY A 31 0.27 14.60 -2.03
C GLY A 31 -0.82 14.95 -1.05
N SER A 32 -1.08 16.24 -0.82
CA SER A 32 -2.13 16.72 0.07
C SER A 32 -3.55 16.30 -0.40
N PRO A 33 -4.60 16.40 0.44
CA PRO A 33 -5.97 16.16 -0.01
C PRO A 33 -6.32 17.01 -1.25
N GLY A 34 -6.85 16.39 -2.30
CA GLY A 34 -7.18 17.08 -3.56
C GLY A 34 -6.03 17.25 -4.56
N SER A 35 -4.81 16.81 -4.21
CA SER A 35 -3.64 16.83 -5.11
C SER A 35 -3.78 15.97 -6.37
N GLY A 36 -4.69 14.99 -6.37
CA GLY A 36 -4.85 14.02 -7.46
C GLY A 36 -4.04 12.73 -7.29
N LYS A 37 -3.45 12.51 -6.10
CA LYS A 37 -2.63 11.33 -5.79
C LYS A 37 -3.27 9.99 -6.17
N SER A 38 -4.54 9.76 -5.84
CA SER A 38 -5.21 8.49 -6.12
C SER A 38 -5.46 8.30 -7.61
N THR A 39 -5.85 9.37 -8.33
CA THR A 39 -6.01 9.36 -9.79
C THR A 39 -4.68 9.07 -10.50
N ILE A 40 -3.59 9.73 -10.08
CA ILE A 40 -2.26 9.49 -10.67
C ILE A 40 -1.78 8.07 -10.37
N ALA A 41 -2.02 7.54 -9.16
CA ALA A 41 -1.66 6.16 -8.83
C ALA A 41 -2.44 5.13 -9.67
N GLU A 42 -3.75 5.36 -9.85
CA GLU A 42 -4.64 4.54 -10.70
C GLU A 42 -4.17 4.52 -12.14
N GLU A 43 -3.95 5.69 -12.73
CA GLU A 43 -3.49 5.83 -14.11
C GLU A 43 -2.10 5.22 -14.31
N LEU A 44 -1.15 5.46 -13.39
CA LEU A 44 0.18 4.86 -13.43
C LEU A 44 0.13 3.33 -13.38
N CYS A 45 -0.66 2.77 -12.46
CA CYS A 45 -0.84 1.33 -12.33
C CYS A 45 -1.45 0.73 -13.60
N GLN A 46 -2.47 1.39 -14.16
CA GLN A 46 -3.15 0.97 -15.37
C GLN A 46 -2.17 0.95 -16.57
N ILE A 47 -1.43 2.05 -16.80
CA ILE A 47 -0.46 2.14 -17.91
C ILE A 47 0.57 1.02 -17.84
N ILE A 48 1.14 0.75 -16.65
CA ILE A 48 2.15 -0.29 -16.49
C ILE A 48 1.57 -1.68 -16.80
N ASN A 49 0.38 -1.98 -16.27
CA ASN A 49 -0.27 -3.28 -16.51
C ASN A 49 -0.68 -3.45 -17.98
N GLU A 50 -1.24 -2.42 -18.63
CA GLU A 50 -1.59 -2.45 -20.05
C GLU A 50 -0.37 -2.67 -20.95
N LYS A 51 0.76 -2.02 -20.66
CA LYS A 51 2.04 -2.26 -21.38
C LYS A 51 2.48 -3.72 -21.24
N TYR A 52 2.34 -4.31 -20.06
CA TYR A 52 2.70 -5.71 -19.84
C TYR A 52 1.71 -6.69 -20.50
N HIS A 53 0.40 -6.42 -20.45
CA HIS A 53 -0.61 -7.22 -21.13
C HIS A 53 -0.42 -7.22 -22.64
N THR A 54 -0.07 -6.06 -23.21
CA THR A 54 0.31 -5.94 -24.63
C THR A 54 1.48 -6.86 -24.95
N PHE A 55 2.55 -6.80 -24.15
CA PHE A 55 3.70 -7.71 -24.30
C PHE A 55 3.31 -9.19 -24.21
N LEU A 56 2.47 -9.57 -23.25
CA LEU A 56 2.00 -10.96 -23.10
C LEU A 56 1.20 -11.45 -24.30
N SER A 57 0.38 -10.58 -24.89
CA SER A 57 -0.40 -10.92 -26.10
C SER A 57 0.50 -11.26 -27.29
N GLU A 58 1.69 -10.66 -27.35
CA GLU A 58 2.72 -10.93 -28.37
C GLU A 58 3.60 -12.13 -28.01
N HIS A 59 3.66 -12.50 -26.72
CA HIS A 59 4.56 -13.53 -26.19
C HIS A 59 3.82 -14.52 -25.25
N PRO A 60 2.82 -15.28 -25.73
CA PRO A 60 1.87 -15.99 -24.88
C PRO A 60 2.46 -17.08 -23.97
N ASN A 61 3.64 -17.62 -24.30
CA ASN A 61 4.30 -18.70 -23.54
C ASN A 61 5.51 -18.21 -22.72
N VAL A 62 5.67 -16.89 -22.55
CA VAL A 62 6.88 -16.32 -21.95
C VAL A 62 6.94 -16.51 -20.42
N ILE A 63 5.80 -16.65 -19.76
CA ILE A 63 5.72 -16.70 -18.30
C ILE A 63 6.32 -18.00 -17.77
N GLU A 64 7.29 -17.87 -16.87
CA GLU A 64 7.83 -18.95 -16.06
C GLU A 64 7.65 -18.60 -14.58
N VAL A 65 7.08 -19.53 -13.82
CA VAL A 65 7.01 -19.43 -12.36
C VAL A 65 8.04 -20.40 -11.80
N ASN A 66 9.01 -19.88 -11.06
CA ASN A 66 10.04 -20.71 -10.46
C ASN A 66 9.44 -21.52 -9.30
N ASP A 67 9.14 -22.77 -9.60
CA ASP A 67 8.76 -23.83 -8.66
C ASP A 67 10.03 -24.54 -8.18
N ARG A 68 10.66 -24.05 -7.12
CA ARG A 68 11.63 -24.89 -6.39
C ARG A 68 10.95 -25.29 -5.10
N LEU A 69 11.23 -26.52 -4.65
CA LEU A 69 10.82 -27.19 -3.40
C LEU A 69 11.12 -26.41 -2.10
N LYS A 70 11.40 -25.11 -2.18
CA LYS A 70 11.64 -24.23 -1.06
C LYS A 70 10.30 -23.90 -0.38
N PRO A 71 10.28 -23.82 0.96
CA PRO A 71 9.13 -23.30 1.66
C PRO A 71 8.86 -21.85 1.25
N MET A 72 7.61 -21.41 1.37
CA MET A 72 7.24 -20.01 1.19
C MET A 72 8.09 -19.11 2.09
N VAL A 73 8.39 -17.91 1.59
CA VAL A 73 9.16 -16.93 2.35
C VAL A 73 8.36 -16.51 3.58
N ASN A 74 8.90 -16.74 4.78
CA ASN A 74 8.30 -16.23 6.01
C ASN A 74 8.59 -14.73 6.15
N LEU A 75 7.60 -13.89 5.90
CA LEU A 75 7.74 -12.43 5.91
C LEU A 75 7.60 -11.79 7.30
N VAL A 76 7.13 -12.55 8.30
CA VAL A 76 6.70 -12.04 9.61
C VAL A 76 7.20 -12.90 10.77
N ASP A 77 8.30 -13.63 10.54
CA ASP A 77 9.00 -14.47 11.50
C ASP A 77 9.30 -13.76 12.82
N SER A 78 9.72 -12.49 12.76
CA SER A 78 10.08 -11.69 13.93
C SER A 78 8.89 -11.22 14.80
N LEU A 79 7.64 -11.38 14.33
CA LEU A 79 6.47 -10.92 15.08
C LEU A 79 6.04 -11.92 16.15
N LYS A 80 5.59 -11.42 17.32
CA LYS A 80 4.97 -12.25 18.36
C LYS A 80 3.70 -12.90 17.80
N THR A 81 3.57 -14.21 18.01
CA THR A 81 2.33 -14.95 17.71
C THR A 81 1.37 -14.84 18.89
N LEU A 82 0.13 -14.42 18.63
CA LEU A 82 -0.95 -14.48 19.63
C LEU A 82 -1.34 -15.93 19.90
N GLN A 83 -1.55 -16.24 21.17
CA GLN A 83 -2.11 -17.50 21.60
C GLN A 83 -3.61 -17.57 21.30
N PRO A 84 -4.21 -18.76 21.14
CA PRO A 84 -5.63 -18.90 20.79
C PRO A 84 -6.60 -18.17 21.71
N ASN A 85 -6.31 -18.10 23.02
CA ASN A 85 -7.09 -17.34 23.99
C ASN A 85 -6.99 -15.81 23.77
N GLU A 86 -5.79 -15.29 23.46
CA GLU A 86 -5.61 -13.87 23.14
C GLU A 86 -6.32 -13.52 21.81
N VAL A 87 -6.33 -14.43 20.83
CA VAL A 87 -7.10 -14.27 19.58
C VAL A 87 -8.60 -14.25 19.86
N ALA A 88 -9.09 -15.18 20.69
CA ALA A 88 -10.51 -15.22 21.07
C ALA A 88 -10.96 -13.94 21.79
N GLU A 89 -10.15 -13.44 22.73
CA GLU A 89 -10.41 -12.17 23.43
C GLU A 89 -10.42 -10.98 22.46
N MET A 90 -9.45 -10.91 21.53
CA MET A 90 -9.45 -9.87 20.49
C MET A 90 -10.73 -9.94 19.64
N ILE A 91 -11.17 -11.13 19.22
CA ILE A 91 -12.38 -11.33 18.43
C ILE A 91 -13.63 -10.92 19.23
N GLU A 92 -13.73 -11.30 20.51
CA GLU A 92 -14.80 -10.88 21.41
C GLU A 92 -14.85 -9.36 21.54
N ASN A 93 -13.68 -8.71 21.54
CA ASN A 93 -13.51 -7.26 21.48
C ASN A 93 -13.68 -6.68 20.06
N GLN A 94 -14.36 -7.39 19.16
CA GLN A 94 -14.63 -6.97 17.77
C GLN A 94 -13.36 -6.69 16.97
N GLY A 95 -12.29 -7.46 17.24
CA GLY A 95 -11.02 -7.37 16.56
C GLY A 95 -10.04 -6.33 17.12
N LEU A 96 -10.35 -5.68 18.25
CA LEU A 96 -9.57 -4.56 18.81
C LEU A 96 -8.88 -4.91 20.13
N PHE A 97 -7.72 -4.29 20.36
CA PHE A 97 -7.05 -4.25 21.65
C PHE A 97 -7.45 -2.97 22.38
N LYS A 98 -8.52 -3.03 23.19
CA LYS A 98 -9.19 -1.85 23.77
C LYS A 98 -8.23 -0.87 24.45
N ASP A 99 -7.23 -1.36 25.18
CA ASP A 99 -6.27 -0.52 25.92
C ASP A 99 -5.14 0.07 25.05
N HIS A 100 -5.06 -0.32 23.77
CA HIS A 100 -3.97 0.04 22.86
C HIS A 100 -4.42 0.82 21.62
N VAL A 101 -5.68 1.23 21.53
CA VAL A 101 -6.24 1.92 20.34
C VAL A 101 -5.51 3.23 19.99
N GLU A 102 -4.97 3.92 20.99
CA GLU A 102 -4.15 5.13 20.84
C GLU A 102 -2.63 4.86 20.84
N ASP A 103 -2.19 3.63 21.09
CA ASP A 103 -0.79 3.30 21.32
C ASP A 103 -0.01 3.20 19.99
N VAL A 104 0.59 4.33 19.58
CA VAL A 104 1.49 4.42 18.42
C VAL A 104 2.74 3.53 18.55
N ASN A 105 3.04 3.00 19.74
CA ASN A 105 4.18 2.11 19.97
C ASN A 105 3.77 0.63 20.10
N PHE A 106 2.48 0.32 20.03
CA PHE A 106 1.98 -1.06 20.04
C PHE A 106 2.66 -1.86 18.94
N GLN A 107 3.35 -2.94 19.31
CA GLN A 107 4.07 -3.76 18.34
C GLN A 107 3.09 -4.65 17.56
N PRO A 108 3.16 -4.67 16.22
CA PRO A 108 2.37 -5.60 15.42
C PRO A 108 2.60 -7.06 15.83
N ILE A 109 1.53 -7.83 15.76
CA ILE A 109 1.46 -9.23 16.20
C ILE A 109 0.78 -10.05 15.12
N LYS A 110 1.03 -11.35 15.13
CA LYS A 110 0.50 -12.28 14.12
C LYS A 110 -0.33 -13.39 14.73
N TYR A 111 -1.23 -13.96 13.93
CA TYR A 111 -1.98 -15.17 14.28
C TYR A 111 -2.45 -15.90 13.01
N SER A 112 -2.69 -17.20 13.12
CA SER A 112 -3.28 -17.98 12.01
C SER A 112 -4.74 -17.61 11.83
N ALA A 113 -5.15 -17.38 10.60
CA ALA A 113 -6.50 -16.94 10.26
C ALA A 113 -6.91 -17.42 8.86
N LEU A 114 -8.12 -17.06 8.46
CA LEU A 114 -8.60 -17.22 7.09
C LEU A 114 -8.72 -15.85 6.39
N THR A 115 -8.53 -15.82 5.08
CA THR A 115 -8.89 -14.68 4.23
C THR A 115 -10.41 -14.59 4.10
N SER A 116 -10.93 -13.49 3.52
CA SER A 116 -12.35 -13.38 3.15
C SER A 116 -12.86 -14.53 2.26
N ASN A 117 -11.97 -15.21 1.55
CA ASN A 117 -12.26 -16.33 0.65
C ASN A 117 -12.03 -17.70 1.30
N ASN A 118 -11.87 -17.77 2.63
CA ASN A 118 -11.60 -18.99 3.40
C ASN A 118 -10.26 -19.67 3.09
N GLU A 119 -9.26 -18.93 2.62
CA GLU A 119 -7.90 -19.46 2.44
C GLU A 119 -7.10 -19.29 3.73
N GLU A 120 -6.28 -20.28 4.08
CA GLU A 120 -5.37 -20.16 5.21
C GLU A 120 -4.36 -19.02 5.00
N CYS A 121 -4.19 -18.22 6.05
CA CYS A 121 -3.26 -17.11 6.05
C CYS A 121 -2.66 -16.87 7.43
N THR A 122 -1.56 -16.12 7.46
CA THR A 122 -1.10 -15.44 8.66
C THR A 122 -1.62 -14.01 8.64
N ALA A 123 -2.47 -13.66 9.60
CA ALA A 123 -2.93 -12.29 9.80
C ALA A 123 -1.93 -11.52 10.67
N VAL A 124 -1.70 -10.27 10.34
CA VAL A 124 -0.88 -9.32 11.09
C VAL A 124 -1.75 -8.13 11.45
N VAL A 125 -1.85 -7.86 12.76
CA VAL A 125 -2.66 -6.78 13.31
C VAL A 125 -1.81 -5.91 14.23
N ALA A 126 -2.20 -4.65 14.35
CA ALA A 126 -1.66 -3.74 15.35
C ALA A 126 -2.81 -3.01 16.05
N ARG A 127 -2.62 -1.73 16.42
CA ARG A 127 -3.61 -0.97 17.19
C ARG A 127 -4.96 -0.80 16.50
N GLY A 128 -4.99 -0.81 15.16
CA GLY A 128 -6.23 -0.74 14.37
C GLY A 128 -7.03 -2.03 14.36
N GLY A 129 -6.45 -3.12 14.87
CA GLY A 129 -7.11 -4.41 14.97
C GLY A 129 -7.33 -5.09 13.61
N THR A 130 -8.33 -5.98 13.57
CA THR A 130 -8.59 -6.82 12.40
C THR A 130 -9.10 -6.04 11.17
N ALA A 131 -9.68 -4.85 11.37
CA ALA A 131 -10.14 -3.99 10.28
C ALA A 131 -8.98 -3.47 9.41
N ASN A 132 -7.79 -3.33 9.99
CA ASN A 132 -6.58 -2.88 9.31
C ASN A 132 -5.57 -4.02 9.12
N ALA A 133 -6.00 -5.28 9.20
CA ALA A 133 -5.12 -6.45 9.17
C ALA A 133 -4.43 -6.61 7.80
N ILE A 134 -3.15 -6.99 7.82
CA ILE A 134 -2.46 -7.50 6.63
C ILE A 134 -2.56 -9.02 6.68
N ARG A 135 -2.96 -9.67 5.60
CA ARG A 135 -2.99 -11.15 5.54
C ARG A 135 -1.99 -11.66 4.53
N ILE A 136 -1.24 -12.69 4.93
CA ILE A 136 -0.22 -13.32 4.09
C ILE A 136 -0.68 -14.75 3.85
N ALA A 137 -0.97 -15.08 2.59
CA ALA A 137 -1.41 -16.42 2.22
C ALA A 137 -0.38 -17.48 2.67
N THR A 138 -0.85 -18.58 3.26
CA THR A 138 0.02 -19.70 3.67
C THR A 138 -0.06 -20.89 2.73
N VAL A 139 -1.04 -20.91 1.82
CA VAL A 139 -1.27 -22.04 0.92
C VAL A 139 -0.34 -21.95 -0.28
N ASP A 140 0.50 -22.98 -0.45
CA ASP A 140 1.24 -23.24 -1.67
C ASP A 140 0.30 -23.90 -2.70
N ASN A 141 -0.63 -23.13 -3.28
CA ASN A 141 -1.34 -23.59 -4.46
C ASN A 141 -0.42 -23.36 -5.66
N PRO A 142 0.20 -24.42 -6.25
CA PRO A 142 1.05 -24.24 -7.41
C PRO A 142 0.25 -23.57 -8.52
N VAL A 143 0.75 -22.43 -8.99
CA VAL A 143 0.10 -21.74 -10.10
C VAL A 143 0.28 -22.59 -11.36
N ASN A 144 -0.84 -23.04 -11.93
CA ASN A 144 -0.82 -23.57 -13.27
C ASN A 144 -0.83 -22.41 -14.28
N VAL A 145 0.37 -22.02 -14.75
CA VAL A 145 0.53 -20.93 -15.73
C VAL A 145 -0.31 -21.15 -16.98
N ASN A 146 -0.49 -22.40 -17.43
CA ASN A 146 -1.30 -22.73 -18.60
C ASN A 146 -2.81 -22.50 -18.39
N LYS A 147 -3.25 -22.26 -17.15
CA LYS A 147 -4.65 -21.95 -16.80
C LYS A 147 -4.86 -20.48 -16.45
N LEU A 148 -3.80 -19.68 -16.36
CA LEU A 148 -3.92 -18.25 -16.12
C LEU A 148 -4.31 -17.55 -17.42
N ALA A 149 -5.37 -16.74 -17.37
CA ALA A 149 -5.63 -15.78 -18.43
C ALA A 149 -4.52 -14.71 -18.40
N GLN A 150 -3.87 -14.45 -19.53
CA GLN A 150 -2.68 -13.58 -19.57
C GLN A 150 -3.00 -12.14 -19.14
N ASP A 151 -4.20 -11.66 -19.49
CA ASP A 151 -4.75 -10.36 -19.08
C ASP A 151 -5.08 -10.28 -17.58
N SER A 152 -5.08 -11.40 -16.85
CA SER A 152 -5.27 -11.42 -15.39
C SER A 152 -3.97 -11.17 -14.60
N ILE A 153 -2.81 -11.18 -15.26
CA ILE A 153 -1.52 -11.07 -14.59
C ILE A 153 -1.08 -9.60 -14.53
N ASN A 154 -1.35 -8.97 -13.39
CA ASN A 154 -0.91 -7.61 -13.11
C ASN A 154 0.46 -7.60 -12.41
N ILE A 155 1.38 -6.80 -12.95
CA ILE A 155 2.73 -6.59 -12.39
C ILE A 155 2.81 -5.36 -11.51
N ALA A 156 1.86 -4.42 -11.63
CA ALA A 156 1.72 -3.26 -10.77
C ALA A 156 0.46 -3.36 -9.91
N GLN A 157 0.56 -2.94 -8.64
CA GLN A 157 -0.57 -2.84 -7.72
C GLN A 157 -0.47 -1.60 -6.86
N ILE A 158 -1.61 -0.95 -6.63
CA ILE A 158 -1.74 0.22 -5.76
C ILE A 158 -2.04 -0.25 -4.35
N VAL A 159 -1.46 0.46 -3.38
CA VAL A 159 -1.71 0.27 -1.96
C VAL A 159 -2.02 1.64 -1.35
N PRO A 160 -3.32 1.98 -1.23
CA PRO A 160 -3.76 3.19 -0.54
C PRO A 160 -3.43 3.15 0.94
N MET A 161 -2.88 4.24 1.47
CA MET A 161 -2.76 4.48 2.90
C MET A 161 -4.13 4.49 3.59
N ASP A 162 -5.20 4.84 2.86
CA ASP A 162 -6.56 4.98 3.39
C ASP A 162 -7.11 3.69 4.00
N GLY A 163 -6.65 2.51 3.56
CA GLY A 163 -7.02 1.24 4.18
C GLY A 163 -6.55 1.06 5.62
N PHE A 164 -5.64 1.94 6.07
CA PHE A 164 -5.13 1.99 7.43
C PHE A 164 -5.76 3.11 8.25
N HIS A 165 -6.84 3.76 7.82
CA HIS A 165 -7.65 4.55 8.75
C HIS A 165 -8.09 3.67 9.91
N LEU A 166 -8.00 4.15 11.15
CA LEU A 166 -8.64 3.47 12.26
C LEU A 166 -10.16 3.44 12.01
N SER A 167 -10.78 2.31 12.35
CA SER A 167 -12.22 2.16 12.24
C SER A 167 -12.94 3.15 13.15
N ARG A 168 -14.17 3.54 12.83
CA ARG A 168 -14.99 4.41 13.69
C ARG A 168 -15.11 3.83 15.10
N ARG A 169 -15.26 2.51 15.17
CA ARG A 169 -15.30 1.76 16.42
C ARG A 169 -14.01 1.88 17.24
N CYS A 170 -12.85 1.88 16.58
CA CYS A 170 -11.57 2.12 17.22
C CYS A 170 -11.48 3.55 17.76
N LEU A 171 -11.93 4.55 16.99
CA LEU A 171 -11.99 5.95 17.42
C LEU A 171 -12.97 6.17 18.59
N ASP A 172 -14.06 5.40 18.68
CA ASP A 172 -15.00 5.44 19.81
C ASP A 172 -14.38 5.03 21.15
N LEU A 173 -13.24 4.32 21.12
CA LEU A 173 -12.50 3.87 22.29
C LEU A 173 -11.37 4.82 22.69
N PHE A 174 -11.18 5.93 21.97
CA PHE A 174 -10.22 6.95 22.36
C PHE A 174 -10.67 7.64 23.65
N LYS A 175 -9.72 8.26 24.36
CA LYS A 175 -9.96 9.11 25.54
C LYS A 175 -10.87 10.29 25.22
N ASP A 176 -10.76 10.84 24.00
CA ASP A 176 -11.66 11.86 23.45
C ASP A 176 -12.15 11.43 22.05
N PRO A 177 -13.23 10.63 21.98
CA PRO A 177 -13.80 10.18 20.72
C PRO A 177 -14.29 11.35 19.85
N GLN A 178 -14.79 12.43 20.45
CA GLN A 178 -15.36 13.55 19.70
C GLN A 178 -14.27 14.23 18.87
N THR A 179 -13.12 14.50 19.48
CA THR A 179 -11.96 15.05 18.77
C THR A 179 -11.41 14.04 17.75
N ALA A 180 -11.35 12.76 18.10
CA ALA A 180 -10.88 11.70 17.20
C ALA A 180 -11.71 11.61 15.90
N HIS A 181 -13.04 11.64 16.01
CA HIS A 181 -13.93 11.67 14.84
C HIS A 181 -13.84 12.99 14.08
N LYS A 182 -13.74 14.13 14.78
CA LYS A 182 -13.63 15.47 14.16
C LYS A 182 -12.34 15.62 13.34
N ARG A 183 -11.23 15.08 13.83
CA ARG A 183 -9.89 15.15 13.21
C ARG A 183 -9.55 13.92 12.37
N ARG A 184 -10.52 13.05 12.08
CA ARG A 184 -10.29 11.87 11.23
C ARG A 184 -9.66 12.28 9.90
N GLY A 185 -8.61 11.55 9.53
CA GLY A 185 -7.70 11.90 8.45
C GLY A 185 -6.39 12.56 8.92
N SER A 186 -6.27 12.94 10.21
CA SER A 186 -4.98 13.33 10.81
C SER A 186 -4.09 12.10 11.09
N PRO A 187 -2.75 12.26 11.22
CA PRO A 187 -1.82 11.13 11.36
C PRO A 187 -2.18 10.13 12.47
N SER A 188 -2.64 10.64 13.61
CA SER A 188 -3.03 9.84 14.79
C SER A 188 -4.24 8.94 14.56
N THR A 189 -5.07 9.22 13.55
CA THR A 189 -6.28 8.45 13.22
C THR A 189 -6.05 7.33 12.21
N PHE A 190 -4.78 6.97 11.96
CA PHE A 190 -4.37 5.84 11.12
C PHE A 190 -3.61 4.79 11.94
N ASP A 191 -3.70 3.52 11.57
CA ASP A 191 -2.82 2.46 12.06
C ASP A 191 -1.43 2.55 11.42
N SER A 192 -0.65 3.55 11.86
CA SER A 192 0.73 3.74 11.43
C SER A 192 1.64 2.57 11.81
N ASN A 193 1.28 1.83 12.86
CA ASN A 193 1.98 0.65 13.34
C ASN A 193 1.91 -0.46 12.29
N ASN A 194 0.70 -0.79 11.82
CA ASN A 194 0.55 -1.84 10.81
C ASN A 194 0.95 -1.37 9.40
N PHE A 195 0.76 -0.09 9.05
CA PHE A 195 1.27 0.43 7.77
C PHE A 195 2.80 0.33 7.68
N LEU A 196 3.52 0.68 8.76
CA LEU A 196 4.97 0.46 8.80
C LEU A 196 5.33 -1.03 8.70
N GLN A 197 4.54 -1.91 9.31
CA GLN A 197 4.74 -3.36 9.19
C GLN A 197 4.53 -3.85 7.76
N LEU A 198 3.55 -3.32 7.03
CA LEU A 198 3.41 -3.56 5.59
C LEU A 198 4.66 -3.16 4.84
N CYS A 199 5.21 -1.96 5.11
CA CYS A 199 6.43 -1.50 4.45
C CYS A 199 7.64 -2.43 4.73
N LYS A 200 7.75 -2.97 5.96
CA LYS A 200 8.79 -3.98 6.30
C LYS A 200 8.58 -5.28 5.54
N ILE A 201 7.34 -5.76 5.43
CA ILE A 201 6.97 -6.95 4.65
C ILE A 201 7.34 -6.72 3.18
N LEU A 202 6.98 -5.57 2.61
CA LEU A 202 7.31 -5.20 1.23
C LEU A 202 8.81 -5.11 1.01
N ALA A 203 9.56 -4.50 1.92
CA ALA A 203 11.02 -4.45 1.86
C ALA A 203 11.64 -5.87 1.90
N LYS A 204 11.13 -6.76 2.74
CA LYS A 204 11.57 -8.17 2.79
C LYS A 204 11.25 -8.90 1.49
N THR A 205 10.07 -8.68 0.89
CA THR A 205 9.75 -9.25 -0.43
C THR A 205 10.61 -8.66 -1.53
N SER A 206 10.94 -7.36 -1.47
CA SER A 206 11.84 -6.71 -2.42
C SER A 206 13.20 -7.40 -2.43
N LEU A 207 13.76 -7.72 -1.27
CA LEU A 207 15.08 -8.36 -1.14
C LEU A 207 15.07 -9.89 -1.38
N CYS A 208 13.94 -10.49 -1.76
CA CYS A 208 13.88 -11.90 -2.07
C CYS A 208 14.60 -12.19 -3.39
N LYS A 209 15.63 -13.06 -3.35
CA LYS A 209 16.36 -13.47 -4.54
C LYS A 209 15.67 -14.64 -5.22
N VAL A 210 15.37 -14.49 -6.51
CA VAL A 210 14.92 -15.61 -7.34
C VAL A 210 16.14 -16.18 -8.06
N SER A 211 16.38 -17.48 -7.87
CA SER A 211 17.45 -18.18 -8.58
C SER A 211 17.05 -18.37 -10.05
N SER A 212 17.32 -17.35 -10.86
CA SER A 212 17.29 -17.45 -12.32
C SER A 212 18.51 -18.26 -12.79
N HIS A 213 18.31 -19.28 -13.63
CA HIS A 213 19.39 -19.87 -14.43
C HIS A 213 19.60 -19.14 -15.76
N HIS A 214 18.73 -18.17 -16.07
CA HIS A 214 18.79 -17.40 -17.30
C HIS A 214 19.88 -16.33 -17.18
N LYS A 215 20.78 -16.32 -18.16
CA LYS A 215 21.61 -15.15 -18.43
C LYS A 215 20.78 -14.20 -19.26
N PHE A 216 20.37 -13.07 -18.69
CA PHE A 216 19.70 -12.04 -19.46
C PHE A 216 20.73 -11.33 -20.34
N TYR A 217 20.42 -11.21 -21.63
CA TYR A 217 21.22 -10.40 -22.54
C TYR A 217 20.88 -8.93 -22.33
N SER A 218 21.80 -8.02 -22.63
CA SER A 218 21.56 -6.58 -22.53
C SER A 218 20.40 -6.09 -23.42
N THR A 219 19.99 -6.89 -24.40
CA THR A 219 18.89 -6.60 -25.33
C THR A 219 17.52 -7.09 -24.86
N SER A 220 17.45 -7.92 -23.81
CA SER A 220 16.16 -8.41 -23.30
C SER A 220 15.34 -7.27 -22.72
N SER A 221 14.05 -7.22 -23.04
CA SER A 221 13.14 -6.23 -22.47
C SER A 221 12.92 -6.51 -20.98
N VAL A 222 12.58 -5.47 -20.21
CA VAL A 222 12.21 -5.62 -18.79
C VAL A 222 11.06 -6.63 -18.61
N PHE A 223 10.13 -6.69 -19.56
CA PHE A 223 9.01 -7.63 -19.53
C PHE A 223 9.44 -9.07 -19.76
N GLU A 224 10.36 -9.33 -20.70
CA GLU A 224 10.93 -10.67 -20.87
C GLU A 224 11.65 -11.11 -19.59
N LYS A 225 12.52 -10.25 -19.04
CA LYS A 225 13.27 -10.54 -17.81
C LYS A 225 12.34 -10.84 -16.63
N LEU A 226 11.28 -10.03 -16.45
CA LEU A 226 10.37 -10.20 -15.31
C LEU A 226 9.50 -11.45 -15.46
N SER A 227 9.07 -11.78 -16.68
CA SER A 227 8.25 -12.97 -16.95
C SER A 227 8.98 -14.27 -16.64
N LYS A 228 10.32 -14.25 -16.64
CA LYS A 228 11.18 -15.39 -16.30
C LYS A 228 11.59 -15.48 -14.83
N THR A 229 11.16 -14.52 -14.01
CA THR A 229 11.63 -14.39 -12.62
C THR A 229 10.50 -14.43 -11.59
N PHE A 230 9.26 -14.74 -11.96
CA PHE A 230 8.22 -14.99 -10.96
C PHE A 230 8.59 -16.20 -10.08
N SER A 231 8.13 -16.20 -8.84
CA SER A 231 8.40 -17.29 -7.90
C SER A 231 7.16 -17.71 -7.13
N GLN A 232 6.95 -19.03 -7.07
CA GLN A 232 5.89 -19.64 -6.28
C GLN A 232 6.09 -19.42 -4.77
N THR A 233 7.34 -19.22 -4.34
CA THR A 233 7.71 -19.06 -2.92
C THR A 233 7.29 -17.72 -2.31
N ILE A 234 6.92 -16.74 -3.14
CA ILE A 234 6.45 -15.43 -2.68
C ILE A 234 4.95 -15.52 -2.39
N PRO A 235 4.51 -15.27 -1.14
CA PRO A 235 3.09 -15.25 -0.81
C PRO A 235 2.36 -14.07 -1.45
N ASP A 236 1.07 -14.29 -1.69
CA ASP A 236 0.12 -13.20 -1.90
C ASP A 236 -0.12 -12.48 -0.56
N ILE A 237 -0.16 -11.15 -0.63
CA ILE A 237 -0.36 -10.27 0.54
C ILE A 237 -1.63 -9.47 0.32
N PHE A 238 -2.60 -9.66 1.20
CA PHE A 238 -3.85 -8.91 1.23
C PHE A 238 -3.73 -7.73 2.18
N VAL A 239 -4.21 -6.58 1.74
CA VAL A 239 -4.10 -5.30 2.42
C VAL A 239 -5.49 -4.66 2.47
N PRO A 240 -5.89 -4.01 3.58
CA PRO A 240 -7.18 -3.36 3.67
C PRO A 240 -7.24 -2.18 2.69
N GLY A 241 -8.46 -1.85 2.27
CA GLY A 241 -8.77 -0.59 1.61
C GLY A 241 -9.79 0.20 2.43
N PHE A 242 -10.38 1.23 1.83
CA PHE A 242 -11.31 2.10 2.53
C PHE A 242 -12.60 2.29 1.74
N ASN A 243 -13.73 2.07 2.40
CA ASN A 243 -15.03 2.29 1.79
C ASN A 243 -15.57 3.66 2.22
N HIS A 244 -15.59 4.62 1.29
CA HIS A 244 -16.05 5.99 1.56
C HIS A 244 -17.54 6.09 1.91
N ALA A 245 -18.38 5.15 1.45
CA ALA A 245 -19.80 5.11 1.79
C ALA A 245 -20.01 4.64 3.23
N LEU A 246 -19.31 3.57 3.64
CA LEU A 246 -19.32 3.07 5.02
C LEU A 246 -18.54 4.00 5.98
N LYS A 247 -17.61 4.78 5.42
CA LYS A 247 -16.60 5.55 6.16
C LYS A 247 -15.80 4.63 7.08
N ASP A 248 -15.39 3.46 6.61
CA ASP A 248 -14.56 2.53 7.37
C ASP A 248 -13.66 1.67 6.47
N PRO A 249 -12.58 1.10 7.04
CA PRO A 249 -11.73 0.15 6.33
C PRO A 249 -12.50 -1.07 5.85
N THR A 250 -12.08 -1.60 4.71
CA THR A 250 -12.57 -2.86 4.14
C THR A 250 -11.40 -3.85 4.12
N PRO A 251 -11.44 -4.93 4.92
CA PRO A 251 -10.41 -5.96 4.92
C PRO A 251 -10.19 -6.57 3.54
N ASP A 252 -8.95 -6.99 3.27
CA ASP A 252 -8.56 -7.79 2.10
C ASP A 252 -8.91 -7.18 0.72
N GLN A 253 -9.07 -5.85 0.63
CA GLN A 253 -9.50 -5.18 -0.59
C GLN A 253 -8.44 -5.20 -1.71
N TYR A 254 -7.15 -5.15 -1.36
CA TYR A 254 -6.05 -5.16 -2.33
C TYR A 254 -5.21 -6.42 -2.16
N CYS A 255 -4.89 -7.08 -3.27
CA CYS A 255 -3.95 -8.21 -3.31
C CYS A 255 -2.66 -7.80 -4.01
N ILE A 256 -1.54 -7.89 -3.29
CA ILE A 256 -0.19 -7.81 -3.83
C ILE A 256 0.23 -9.25 -4.07
N SER A 257 -0.05 -9.74 -5.28
CA SER A 257 0.16 -11.15 -5.61
C SER A 257 1.64 -11.47 -5.81
N LYS A 258 1.96 -12.75 -5.94
CA LYS A 258 3.29 -13.19 -6.36
C LYS A 258 3.71 -12.62 -7.72
N PHE A 259 2.78 -12.22 -8.58
CA PHE A 259 3.09 -11.57 -9.86
C PHE A 259 3.35 -10.07 -9.74
N THR A 260 2.93 -9.44 -8.65
CA THR A 260 3.20 -8.01 -8.45
C THR A 260 4.71 -7.77 -8.25
N ARG A 261 5.29 -7.04 -9.20
CA ARG A 261 6.69 -6.60 -9.23
C ARG A 261 6.86 -5.13 -8.84
N ILE A 262 5.80 -4.33 -8.98
CA ILE A 262 5.77 -2.89 -8.71
C ILE A 262 4.65 -2.63 -7.70
N VAL A 263 4.97 -2.01 -6.58
CA VAL A 263 3.99 -1.61 -5.56
C VAL A 263 3.94 -0.10 -5.45
N ILE A 264 2.80 0.50 -5.75
CA ILE A 264 2.56 1.94 -5.71
C ILE A 264 1.84 2.28 -4.40
N LEU A 265 2.60 2.76 -3.41
CA LEU A 265 2.09 3.22 -2.12
C LEU A 265 1.67 4.68 -2.27
N GLU A 266 0.39 4.98 -2.09
CA GLU A 266 -0.12 6.35 -2.15
C GLU A 266 -0.70 6.79 -0.81
N GLY A 267 -0.46 8.05 -0.42
CA GLY A 267 -0.94 8.54 0.86
C GLY A 267 -0.46 9.95 1.21
N LEU A 268 -0.95 10.46 2.33
CA LEU A 268 -0.59 11.80 2.82
C LEU A 268 0.71 11.78 3.63
N TYR A 269 0.92 10.72 4.42
CA TYR A 269 1.93 10.70 5.49
C TYR A 269 3.14 9.81 5.20
N LEU A 270 3.31 9.31 3.98
CA LEU A 270 4.38 8.35 3.66
C LEU A 270 5.80 8.97 3.73
N LEU A 271 5.89 10.30 3.74
CA LEU A 271 7.11 11.09 3.90
C LEU A 271 7.07 11.97 5.17
N TYR A 272 6.17 11.67 6.11
CA TYR A 272 5.99 12.43 7.34
C TYR A 272 7.07 12.06 8.38
N ASP A 273 7.63 13.04 9.08
CA ASP A 273 8.83 12.91 9.92
C ASP A 273 8.56 12.56 11.39
N GLN A 274 7.30 12.29 11.74
CA GLN A 274 6.88 11.92 13.10
C GLN A 274 6.55 10.43 13.25
N GLU A 275 6.53 9.99 14.52
CA GLU A 275 6.03 8.68 14.97
C GLU A 275 6.57 7.47 14.17
N ASN A 276 5.69 6.58 13.69
CA ASN A 276 6.05 5.45 12.85
C ASN A 276 6.25 5.85 11.38
N TRP A 277 5.57 6.92 10.93
CA TRP A 277 5.64 7.40 9.54
C TRP A 277 7.07 7.72 9.11
N LYS A 278 7.86 8.32 10.01
CA LYS A 278 9.28 8.67 9.75
C LYS A 278 10.18 7.50 9.39
N LYS A 279 9.75 6.26 9.68
CA LYS A 279 10.49 5.03 9.40
C LYS A 279 10.13 4.43 8.03
N ILE A 280 9.05 4.87 7.38
CA ILE A 280 8.57 4.31 6.11
C ILE A 280 9.60 4.51 5.01
N TYR A 281 9.99 5.76 4.75
CA TYR A 281 10.97 6.06 3.70
C TYR A 281 12.24 5.25 3.88
N LYS A 282 12.84 5.25 5.08
CA LYS A 282 14.08 4.51 5.34
C LYS A 282 13.90 3.01 5.13
N THR A 283 12.80 2.42 5.61
CA THR A 283 12.53 0.98 5.48
C THR A 283 12.49 0.54 4.02
N LEU A 284 11.90 1.36 3.13
CA LEU A 284 11.81 1.07 1.70
C LEU A 284 13.07 1.49 0.94
N ALA A 285 13.69 2.62 1.29
CA ALA A 285 14.91 3.12 0.66
C ALA A 285 16.10 2.18 0.88
N ASP A 286 16.18 1.53 2.06
CA ASP A 286 17.24 0.55 2.38
C ASP A 286 17.22 -0.68 1.44
N THR A 287 16.16 -0.89 0.64
CA THR A 287 16.12 -1.94 -0.40
C THR A 287 16.90 -1.60 -1.66
N GLY A 288 17.23 -0.32 -1.87
CA GLY A 288 17.82 0.19 -3.12
C GLY A 288 16.86 0.24 -4.33
N ALA A 289 15.57 -0.02 -4.13
CA ALA A 289 14.57 -0.17 -5.20
C ALA A 289 13.31 0.66 -4.93
N LEU A 290 13.49 1.98 -4.75
CA LEU A 290 12.44 2.93 -4.41
C LEU A 290 12.47 4.17 -5.32
N LEU A 291 11.31 4.54 -5.87
CA LEU A 291 11.06 5.89 -6.41
C LEU A 291 10.12 6.66 -5.47
N VAL A 292 10.32 7.97 -5.36
CA VAL A 292 9.53 8.83 -4.48
C VAL A 292 9.08 10.06 -5.23
N TYR A 293 7.76 10.23 -5.33
CA TYR A 293 7.11 11.37 -5.95
C TYR A 293 6.30 12.15 -4.92
N LYS A 294 6.49 13.46 -4.88
CA LYS A 294 5.64 14.40 -4.13
C LYS A 294 4.87 15.28 -5.11
N ILE A 295 3.54 15.26 -5.00
CA ILE A 295 2.66 16.11 -5.78
C ILE A 295 2.56 17.48 -5.10
N ASP A 296 3.11 18.48 -5.76
CA ASP A 296 2.97 19.87 -5.39
C ASP A 296 1.74 20.49 -6.06
N ILE A 297 0.95 21.20 -5.27
CA ILE A 297 -0.27 21.86 -5.70
C ILE A 297 -0.58 23.03 -4.77
N ASP A 298 -1.19 24.08 -5.30
CA ASP A 298 -1.66 25.20 -4.50
C ASP A 298 -2.82 24.80 -3.57
N TYR A 299 -2.85 25.37 -2.37
CA TYR A 299 -3.97 25.20 -1.44
C TYR A 299 -5.28 25.79 -1.96
N GLU A 300 -5.23 26.83 -2.78
CA GLU A 300 -6.43 27.37 -3.45
C GLU A 300 -7.03 26.37 -4.44
N ALA A 301 -6.16 25.69 -5.22
CA ALA A 301 -6.60 24.66 -6.17
C ALA A 301 -7.15 23.41 -5.45
N THR A 302 -6.51 22.99 -4.35
CA THR A 302 -7.01 21.85 -3.55
C THR A 302 -8.31 22.19 -2.82
N GLU A 303 -8.49 23.42 -2.32
CA GLU A 303 -9.73 23.85 -1.69
C GLU A 303 -10.92 23.65 -2.63
N GLU A 304 -10.82 24.12 -3.87
CA GLU A 304 -11.90 24.01 -4.84
C GLU A 304 -12.20 22.53 -5.20
N ARG A 305 -11.16 21.71 -5.39
CA ARG A 305 -11.32 20.28 -5.69
C ARG A 305 -11.99 19.52 -4.53
N VAL A 306 -11.52 19.74 -3.30
CA VAL A 306 -12.04 19.04 -2.12
C VAL A 306 -13.43 19.56 -1.73
N ALA A 307 -13.70 20.85 -1.84
CA ALA A 307 -15.03 21.42 -1.59
C ALA A 307 -16.08 20.82 -2.55
N LYS A 308 -15.76 20.65 -3.84
CA LYS A 308 -16.61 19.94 -4.80
C LYS A 308 -16.86 18.49 -4.39
N ARG A 309 -15.82 17.78 -3.94
CA ARG A 309 -15.95 16.40 -3.44
C ARG A 309 -16.85 16.32 -2.21
N HIS A 310 -16.73 17.24 -1.26
CA HIS A 310 -17.62 17.31 -0.09
C HIS A 310 -19.07 17.49 -0.50
N LEU A 311 -19.35 18.36 -1.47
CA LEU A 311 -20.71 18.57 -1.99
C LEU A 311 -21.24 17.33 -2.71
N GLN A 312 -20.45 16.74 -3.62
CA GLN A 312 -20.83 15.57 -4.40
C GLN A 312 -21.08 14.32 -3.54
N SER A 313 -20.31 14.15 -2.47
CA SER A 313 -20.50 13.04 -1.52
C SER A 313 -21.65 13.24 -0.53
N GLY A 314 -22.34 14.40 -0.59
CA GLY A 314 -23.41 14.74 0.35
C GLY A 314 -22.93 15.02 1.77
N LEU A 315 -21.63 15.28 1.97
CA LEU A 315 -21.08 15.65 3.28
C LEU A 315 -21.47 17.07 3.70
N VAL A 316 -21.81 17.92 2.73
CA VAL A 316 -22.26 19.30 2.90
C VAL A 316 -23.37 19.60 1.89
N THR A 317 -24.15 20.66 2.13
CA THR A 317 -25.24 21.07 1.25
C THR A 317 -24.86 22.20 0.30
N THR A 318 -23.82 22.97 0.63
CA THR A 318 -23.33 24.07 -0.19
C THR A 318 -21.83 23.99 -0.42
N ILE A 319 -21.35 24.61 -1.51
CA ILE A 319 -19.91 24.71 -1.79
C ILE A 319 -19.18 25.51 -0.70
N ALA A 320 -19.83 26.51 -0.09
CA ALA A 320 -19.26 27.32 0.99
C ALA A 320 -19.00 26.48 2.25
N GLU A 321 -19.94 25.63 2.65
CA GLU A 321 -19.74 24.63 3.71
C GLU A 321 -18.60 23.65 3.35
N GLY A 322 -18.49 23.27 2.07
CA GLY A 322 -17.42 22.41 1.58
C GLY A 322 -16.03 23.02 1.77
N ARG A 323 -15.88 24.33 1.50
CA ARG A 323 -14.64 25.10 1.72
C ARG A 323 -14.33 25.24 3.21
N GLU A 324 -15.32 25.56 4.04
CA GLU A 324 -15.11 25.65 5.49
C GLU A 324 -14.67 24.31 6.09
N LYS A 325 -15.29 23.21 5.66
CA LYS A 325 -14.87 21.86 6.04
C LYS A 325 -13.42 21.57 5.65
N PHE A 326 -13.03 21.93 4.42
CA PHE A 326 -11.64 21.81 3.95
C PHE A 326 -10.67 22.59 4.85
N ARG A 327 -10.96 23.87 5.13
CA ARG A 327 -10.12 24.74 5.98
C ARG A 327 -9.95 24.19 7.39
N SER A 328 -11.02 23.64 7.96
CA SER A 328 -11.04 23.12 9.34
C SER A 328 -10.36 21.76 9.52
N ASN A 329 -10.11 21.00 8.44
CA ASN A 329 -9.51 19.68 8.53
C ASN A 329 -8.42 19.42 7.50
N ASP A 330 -8.78 19.32 6.22
CA ASP A 330 -7.89 18.93 5.12
C ASP A 330 -6.70 19.90 4.97
N LEU A 331 -6.94 21.21 5.06
CA LEU A 331 -5.89 22.24 4.99
C LEU A 331 -4.92 22.14 6.15
N LEU A 332 -5.42 21.87 7.36
CA LEU A 332 -4.58 21.70 8.54
C LEU A 332 -3.67 20.48 8.37
N ASN A 333 -4.20 19.37 7.84
CA ASN A 333 -3.41 18.18 7.56
C ASN A 333 -2.38 18.43 6.45
N GLY A 334 -2.74 19.16 5.39
CA GLY A 334 -1.81 19.56 4.35
C GLY A 334 -0.62 20.35 4.90
N ARG A 335 -0.91 21.42 5.67
CA ARG A 335 0.12 22.26 6.28
C ARG A 335 1.00 21.49 7.27
N ASP A 336 0.39 20.57 8.02
CA ASP A 336 1.10 19.68 8.94
C ASP A 336 2.13 18.82 8.18
N ILE A 337 1.74 18.21 7.06
CA ILE A 337 2.64 17.42 6.19
C ILE A 337 3.79 18.28 5.66
N ASP A 338 3.51 19.50 5.18
CA ASP A 338 4.55 20.39 4.65
C ASP A 338 5.58 20.77 5.72
N ASN A 339 5.14 20.99 6.97
CA ASN A 339 6.01 21.33 8.09
C ASN A 339 6.84 20.14 8.60
N HIS A 340 6.39 18.92 8.31
CA HIS A 340 6.92 17.68 8.85
C HIS A 340 7.33 16.70 7.75
N LEU A 341 7.80 17.22 6.63
CA LEU A 341 8.37 16.40 5.56
C LEU A 341 9.78 15.95 5.95
N ILE A 342 10.10 14.67 5.72
CA ILE A 342 11.49 14.20 5.86
C ILE A 342 12.44 14.97 4.92
N LYS A 343 13.67 15.16 5.37
CA LYS A 343 14.72 15.85 4.59
C LYS A 343 15.61 14.84 3.89
N VAL A 344 15.28 14.51 2.64
CA VAL A 344 16.03 13.57 1.80
C VAL A 344 16.07 14.08 0.35
N ASP A 345 17.18 13.85 -0.34
CA ASP A 345 17.44 14.46 -1.66
C ASP A 345 16.70 13.76 -2.83
N ASN A 346 16.22 12.54 -2.62
CA ASN A 346 15.66 11.68 -3.68
C ASN A 346 14.13 11.83 -3.85
N ILE A 347 13.56 12.99 -3.53
CA ILE A 347 12.14 13.28 -3.75
C ILE A 347 11.98 13.98 -5.10
N VAL A 348 11.26 13.36 -6.02
CA VAL A 348 10.89 13.96 -7.29
C VAL A 348 9.59 14.76 -7.11
N HIS A 349 9.67 16.06 -7.32
CA HIS A 349 8.52 16.95 -7.24
C HIS A 349 7.76 16.97 -8.58
N ILE A 350 6.46 16.69 -8.55
CA ILE A 350 5.57 16.75 -9.71
C ILE A 350 4.44 17.76 -9.43
N ARG A 351 4.16 18.67 -10.37
CA ARG A 351 3.05 19.63 -10.22
C ARG A 351 1.77 19.11 -10.87
N ASN A 352 0.65 19.30 -10.20
CA ASN A 352 -0.68 18.91 -10.70
C ASN A 352 -1.75 19.99 -10.48
N ASP A 353 -1.36 21.26 -10.66
CA ASP A 353 -2.27 22.41 -10.66
C ASP A 353 -3.19 22.45 -11.90
#